data_AF-A0A7X2D9L1-F1
#
_entry.id   AF-A0A7X2D9L1-F1
#
_cell.length_a   1.000
_cell.length_b   1.000
_cell.length_c   1.000
_cell.angle_alpha   90.00
_cell.angle_beta   90.00
_cell.angle_gamma   90.00
#
_symmetry.space_group_name_H-M   'P 1'
#
loop_
_entity.id
_entity.type
_entity.pdbx_description
1 polymer ?
#
loop_
_entity_poly.entity_id
_entity_poly.type
_entity_poly.pdbx_seq_one_letter_code
_entity_poly.pdbx_strand_id
1 'polypeptide(L)'
;MNDSDPLKGYRGKAREVLRRMGARVWADVEIETDKGIFEGIILPRSEQADDLHLVLKLATGYNIGIAVDRIKSIKEKGFRKAHYKIPEQEFPYDPAKPNVTLLGTGGTIASRLDYRTGAVIPAFTPGELYGAVPELADICNLKTEKL
;
A
#
# COMPACT_ATOMS: atom_id res chain seq x y z
N MET A 1 -0.22 12.07 -8.93
CA MET A 1 -0.38 12.17 -7.47
C MET A 1 1.00 12.26 -6.84
N ASN A 2 1.25 13.26 -5.98
CA ASN A 2 2.57 13.52 -5.42
C ASN A 2 2.84 12.53 -4.26
N ASP A 3 3.73 11.55 -4.46
CA ASP A 3 4.11 10.57 -3.43
C ASP A 3 4.89 11.16 -2.23
N SER A 4 5.10 12.48 -2.28
CA SER A 4 5.76 13.29 -1.27
C SER A 4 4.83 13.91 -0.21
N ASP A 5 3.50 13.80 -0.33
CA ASP A 5 2.59 14.35 0.70
C ASP A 5 2.64 13.51 1.99
N PRO A 6 3.13 14.05 3.13
CA PRO A 6 3.18 13.33 4.40
C PRO A 6 1.80 13.01 4.97
N LEU A 7 0.74 13.66 4.49
CA LEU A 7 -0.64 13.48 4.92
C LEU A 7 -1.51 12.84 3.81
N LYS A 8 -0.90 12.01 2.95
CA LYS A 8 -1.53 11.39 1.78
C LYS A 8 -2.94 10.85 2.07
N GLY A 9 -3.92 11.29 1.28
CA GLY A 9 -5.31 10.85 1.37
C GLY A 9 -6.16 11.54 2.44
N TYR A 10 -5.55 12.28 3.38
CA TYR A 10 -6.28 13.07 4.36
C TYR A 10 -6.61 14.47 3.84
N ARG A 11 -7.84 14.90 4.10
CA ARG A 11 -8.43 16.19 3.73
C ARG A 11 -9.21 16.77 4.91
N GLY A 12 -9.64 18.02 4.78
CA GLY A 12 -10.49 18.72 5.75
C GLY A 12 -10.04 18.54 7.21
N LYS A 13 -10.99 18.20 8.06
CA LYS A 13 -10.80 18.17 9.53
C LYS A 13 -9.72 17.18 9.97
N ALA A 14 -9.71 15.98 9.41
CA ALA A 14 -8.71 14.97 9.73
C ALA A 14 -7.28 15.43 9.39
N ARG A 15 -7.11 16.12 8.25
CA ARG A 15 -5.80 16.67 7.86
C ARG A 15 -5.33 17.77 8.81
N GLU A 16 -6.25 18.62 9.27
CA GLU A 16 -5.95 19.67 10.25
C GLU A 16 -5.53 19.09 11.59
N VAL A 17 -6.23 18.05 12.09
CA VAL A 17 -5.86 17.37 13.34
C VAL A 17 -4.48 16.74 13.22
N LEU A 18 -4.17 16.03 12.13
CA LEU A 18 -2.83 15.47 11.91
C LEU A 18 -1.75 16.55 11.90
N ARG A 19 -2.00 17.66 11.22
CA ARG A 19 -1.06 18.79 11.18
C ARG A 19 -0.85 19.41 12.57
N ARG A 20 -1.94 19.67 13.30
CA ARG A 20 -1.91 20.28 14.64
C ARG A 20 -1.20 19.37 15.65
N MET A 21 -1.43 18.07 15.57
CA MET A 21 -0.86 17.07 16.48
C MET A 21 0.52 16.56 16.01
N GLY A 22 1.05 17.06 14.89
CA GLY A 22 2.38 16.70 14.39
C GLY A 22 2.54 15.25 13.93
N ALA A 23 1.46 14.61 13.44
CA ALA A 23 1.47 13.23 13.00
C ALA A 23 1.37 13.10 11.48
N ARG A 24 1.87 11.99 10.91
CA ARG A 24 1.93 11.75 9.47
C ARG A 24 1.57 10.31 9.08
N VAL A 25 1.25 10.10 7.81
CA VAL A 25 1.04 8.76 7.26
C VAL A 25 2.33 7.94 7.40
N TRP A 26 2.20 6.66 7.74
CA TRP A 26 3.26 5.71 8.07
C TRP A 26 4.00 5.95 9.40
N ALA A 27 3.59 6.96 10.17
CA ALA A 27 4.02 7.09 11.56
C ALA A 27 3.41 5.96 12.40
N ASP A 28 4.25 5.36 13.24
CA ASP A 28 3.83 4.52 14.34
C ASP A 28 3.50 5.43 15.52
N VAL A 29 2.27 5.38 15.98
CA VAL A 29 1.71 6.36 16.91
C VAL A 29 0.97 5.71 18.06
N GLU A 30 0.92 6.44 19.15
CA GLU A 30 0.00 6.22 20.26
C GLU A 30 -1.04 7.35 20.25
N ILE A 31 -2.31 6.99 20.13
CA ILE A 31 -3.45 7.91 20.06
C ILE A 31 -4.28 7.76 21.32
N GLU A 32 -4.37 8.83 22.11
CA GLU A 32 -5.26 8.88 23.26
C GLU A 32 -6.62 9.44 22.84
N THR A 33 -7.69 8.74 23.23
CA THR A 33 -9.07 9.15 22.95
C THR A 33 -9.90 9.25 24.23
N ASP A 34 -11.18 9.59 24.09
CA ASP A 34 -12.18 9.46 25.14
C ASP A 34 -12.46 7.99 25.54
N LYS A 35 -12.19 7.03 24.65
CA LYS A 35 -12.44 5.58 24.86
C LYS A 35 -11.23 4.76 25.28
N GLY A 36 -10.04 5.38 25.34
CA GLY A 36 -8.79 4.71 25.69
C GLY A 36 -7.66 5.03 24.72
N ILE A 37 -6.56 4.29 24.88
CA ILE A 37 -5.32 4.44 24.11
C ILE A 37 -5.28 3.39 22.99
N PHE A 38 -4.97 3.84 21.78
CA PHE A 38 -4.80 2.98 20.62
C PHE A 38 -3.39 3.15 20.05
N GLU A 39 -2.75 2.04 19.70
CA GLU A 39 -1.40 2.03 19.14
C GLU A 39 -1.38 1.38 17.77
N GLY A 40 -0.64 1.98 16.84
CA GLY A 40 -0.52 1.43 15.50
C GLY A 40 0.07 2.39 14.48
N ILE A 41 -0.02 2.00 13.21
CA ILE A 41 0.52 2.78 12.09
C ILE A 41 -0.60 3.55 11.41
N ILE A 42 -0.42 4.86 11.22
CA ILE A 42 -1.37 5.68 10.44
C ILE A 42 -1.29 5.27 8.97
N LEU A 43 -2.40 4.80 8.41
CA LEU A 43 -2.48 4.44 6.99
C LEU A 43 -2.96 5.63 6.15
N PRO A 44 -2.62 5.68 4.85
CA PRO A 44 -3.25 6.62 3.93
C PRO A 44 -4.76 6.37 3.86
N ARG A 45 -5.53 7.46 3.73
CA ARG A 45 -6.99 7.38 3.64
C ARG A 45 -7.46 7.40 2.18
N SER A 46 -8.57 6.73 1.90
CA SER A 46 -9.21 6.80 0.57
C SER A 46 -9.75 8.21 0.34
N GLU A 47 -9.53 8.77 -0.85
CA GLU A 47 -10.03 10.09 -1.23
C GLU A 47 -11.57 10.14 -1.26
N GLN A 48 -12.23 9.00 -1.43
CA GLN A 48 -13.69 8.90 -1.43
C GLN A 48 -14.29 8.85 -0.02
N ALA A 49 -13.48 8.55 1.00
CA ALA A 49 -13.95 8.48 2.39
C ALA A 49 -14.14 9.88 2.99
N ASP A 50 -14.93 9.97 4.06
CA ASP A 50 -15.13 11.21 4.81
C ASP A 50 -13.81 11.77 5.38
N ASP A 51 -13.85 13.03 5.78
CA ASP A 51 -12.72 13.76 6.36
C ASP A 51 -12.74 13.80 7.90
N LEU A 52 -13.52 12.94 8.55
CA LEU A 52 -13.79 12.96 9.99
C LEU A 52 -13.04 11.86 10.77
N HIS A 53 -12.34 10.94 10.08
CA HIS A 53 -11.67 9.82 10.75
C HIS A 53 -10.22 9.63 10.31
N LEU A 54 -9.38 9.18 11.24
CA LEU A 54 -8.06 8.59 11.00
C LEU A 54 -8.17 7.08 10.81
N VAL A 55 -7.36 6.52 9.91
CA VAL A 55 -7.21 5.07 9.74
C VAL A 55 -5.93 4.63 10.45
N LEU A 56 -6.07 3.77 11.46
CA LEU A 56 -4.96 3.22 12.23
C LEU A 56 -4.89 1.71 12.01
N LYS A 57 -3.72 1.19 11.65
CA LYS A 57 -3.45 -0.24 11.59
C LYS A 57 -2.84 -0.72 12.90
N LEU A 58 -3.57 -1.56 13.61
CA LEU A 58 -3.15 -2.15 14.89
C LEU A 58 -2.07 -3.22 14.67
N ALA A 59 -1.31 -3.53 15.73
CA ALA A 59 -0.33 -4.63 15.72
C ALA A 59 -0.96 -5.99 15.40
N THR A 60 -2.26 -6.17 15.68
CA THR A 60 -3.03 -7.37 15.33
C THR A 60 -3.30 -7.52 13.83
N GLY A 61 -2.99 -6.50 13.02
CA GLY A 61 -3.24 -6.48 11.58
C GLY A 61 -4.57 -5.84 11.18
N TYR A 62 -5.48 -5.59 12.13
CA TYR A 62 -6.76 -4.93 11.88
C TYR A 62 -6.60 -3.42 11.63
N ASN A 63 -7.40 -2.89 10.71
CA ASN A 63 -7.53 -1.46 10.48
C ASN A 63 -8.76 -0.92 11.21
N ILE A 64 -8.59 0.14 11.99
CA ILE A 64 -9.67 0.83 12.70
C ILE A 64 -9.81 2.28 12.25
N GLY A 65 -11.03 2.82 12.37
CA GLY A 65 -11.32 4.23 12.17
C GLY A 65 -11.44 4.96 13.51
N ILE A 66 -10.69 6.03 13.70
CA ILE A 66 -10.76 6.88 14.91
C ILE A 66 -11.34 8.24 14.52
N ALA A 67 -12.49 8.59 15.08
CA ALA A 67 -13.11 9.89 14.87
C ALA A 67 -12.20 11.00 15.41
N VAL A 68 -11.86 11.98 14.58
CA VAL A 68 -10.82 12.97 14.90
C VAL A 68 -11.20 13.90 16.05
N ASP A 69 -12.50 14.08 16.28
CA ASP A 69 -13.04 14.88 17.40
C ASP A 69 -12.84 14.24 18.77
N ARG A 70 -12.61 12.93 18.81
CA ARG A 70 -12.38 12.19 20.05
C ARG A 70 -10.90 12.06 20.40
N ILE A 71 -10.01 12.55 19.54
CA ILE A 71 -8.57 12.46 19.74
C ILE A 71 -8.14 13.57 20.71
N LYS A 72 -7.57 13.16 21.84
CA LYS A 72 -6.99 14.07 22.84
C LYS A 72 -5.52 14.38 22.52
N SER A 73 -4.76 13.36 22.17
CA SER A 73 -3.33 13.49 21.86
C SER A 73 -2.88 12.42 20.86
N ILE A 74 -1.82 12.73 20.10
CA ILE A 74 -1.12 11.77 19.25
C ILE A 74 0.37 11.90 19.55
N LYS A 75 1.04 10.77 19.80
CA LYS A 75 2.48 10.70 20.02
C LYS A 75 3.12 9.78 18.97
N GLU A 76 3.96 10.35 18.10
CA GLU A 76 4.78 9.55 17.16
C GLU A 76 5.89 8.83 17.94
N LYS A 77 5.90 7.50 17.86
CA LYS A 77 6.90 6.61 18.46
C LYS A 77 7.96 6.17 17.45
N GLY A 78 7.65 6.25 16.16
CA GLY A 78 8.58 5.94 15.09
C GLY A 78 7.97 6.13 13.72
N PHE A 79 8.76 5.84 12.68
CA PHE A 79 8.32 5.97 11.29
C PHE A 79 8.65 4.70 10.51
N ARG A 80 7.63 4.09 9.90
CA ARG A 80 7.77 2.83 9.16
C ARG A 80 7.01 2.90 7.84
N LYS A 81 7.61 3.55 6.85
CA LYS A 81 7.12 3.49 5.47
C LYS A 81 7.45 2.11 4.90
N ALA A 82 6.43 1.31 4.63
CA ALA A 82 6.62 0.03 3.96
C ALA A 82 7.11 0.30 2.53
N HIS A 83 8.35 -0.08 2.24
CA HIS A 83 8.85 -0.18 0.88
C HIS A 83 8.94 -1.67 0.56
N TYR A 84 7.89 -2.19 -0.06
CA TYR A 84 7.92 -3.51 -0.65
C TYR A 84 8.49 -3.37 -2.06
N LYS A 85 9.73 -3.81 -2.27
CA LYS A 85 10.24 -4.07 -3.62
C LYS A 85 10.07 -5.56 -3.88
N ILE A 86 9.45 -5.87 -5.01
CA ILE A 86 9.35 -7.25 -5.48
C ILE A 86 10.77 -7.64 -5.94
N PRO A 87 11.31 -8.79 -5.49
CA PRO A 87 12.50 -9.35 -6.11
C PRO A 87 12.17 -9.64 -7.57
N GLU A 88 12.75 -8.88 -8.48
CA GLU A 88 12.63 -9.18 -9.91
C GLU A 88 13.43 -10.45 -10.19
N GLN A 89 12.75 -11.49 -10.68
CA GLN A 89 13.39 -12.66 -11.23
C GLN A 89 13.15 -12.66 -12.73
N GLU A 90 14.19 -12.73 -13.53
CA GLU A 90 14.02 -12.79 -14.98
C GLU A 90 13.29 -14.07 -15.39
N PHE A 91 12.39 -13.95 -16.37
CA PHE A 91 11.81 -15.13 -17.01
C PHE A 91 12.94 -15.93 -17.67
N PRO A 92 13.00 -17.26 -17.45
CA PRO A 92 13.98 -18.07 -18.13
C PRO A 92 13.75 -18.02 -19.64
N TYR A 93 14.84 -18.02 -20.40
CA TYR A 93 14.81 -18.02 -21.86
C TYR A 93 15.16 -19.40 -22.40
N ASP A 94 14.37 -19.89 -23.35
CA ASP A 94 14.58 -21.16 -24.04
C ASP A 94 14.40 -20.96 -25.57
N PRO A 95 15.44 -21.16 -26.39
CA PRO A 95 15.34 -21.00 -27.84
C PRO A 95 14.36 -21.99 -28.51
N ALA A 96 13.96 -23.08 -27.85
CA ALA A 96 12.96 -24.02 -28.36
C ALA A 96 11.52 -23.51 -28.16
N LYS A 97 11.31 -22.49 -27.32
CA LYS A 97 9.99 -21.95 -26.99
C LYS A 97 9.64 -20.73 -27.86
N PRO A 98 8.34 -20.52 -28.16
CA PRO A 98 7.90 -19.35 -28.91
C PRO A 98 8.13 -18.06 -28.11
N ASN A 99 8.45 -16.97 -28.82
CA ASN A 99 8.50 -15.63 -28.24
C ASN A 99 7.09 -15.02 -28.23
N VAL A 100 6.63 -14.60 -27.06
CA VAL A 100 5.29 -14.02 -26.86
C VAL A 100 5.42 -12.66 -26.20
N THR A 101 4.73 -11.66 -26.75
CA THR A 101 4.61 -10.33 -26.14
C THR A 101 3.23 -10.14 -25.55
N LEU A 102 3.17 -9.89 -24.25
CA LEU A 102 1.96 -9.51 -23.53
C LEU A 102 1.81 -7.99 -23.55
N LEU A 103 0.78 -7.52 -24.24
CA LEU A 103 0.42 -6.11 -24.32
C LEU A 103 -0.57 -5.76 -23.21
N GLY A 104 -0.13 -4.94 -22.25
CA GLY A 104 -0.95 -4.48 -21.14
C GLY A 104 -1.75 -3.25 -21.52
N THR A 105 -3.06 -3.41 -21.63
CA THR A 105 -4.01 -2.33 -21.97
C THR A 105 -4.79 -1.82 -20.75
N GLY A 106 -4.41 -2.25 -19.55
CA GLY A 106 -5.22 -2.15 -18.34
C GLY A 106 -5.82 -3.50 -17.96
N GLY A 107 -6.63 -3.52 -16.89
CA GLY A 107 -7.03 -4.79 -16.27
C GLY A 107 -5.86 -5.46 -15.54
N THR A 108 -6.14 -6.07 -14.40
CA THR A 108 -5.11 -6.75 -13.58
C THR A 108 -5.29 -8.26 -13.72
N ILE A 109 -4.31 -8.93 -14.34
CA ILE A 109 -4.32 -10.41 -14.52
C ILE A 109 -3.51 -11.13 -13.44
N ALA A 110 -2.63 -10.43 -12.74
CA ALA A 110 -1.85 -10.92 -11.62
C ALA A 110 -1.68 -9.79 -10.60
N SER A 111 -1.71 -10.13 -9.31
CA SER A 111 -1.46 -9.17 -8.23
C SER A 111 -0.88 -9.87 -7.01
N ARG A 112 -0.23 -9.09 -6.15
CA ARG A 112 0.25 -9.56 -4.86
C ARG A 112 -0.33 -8.70 -3.75
N LEU A 113 -0.58 -9.33 -2.60
CA LEU A 113 -0.98 -8.63 -1.40
C LEU A 113 0.27 -8.19 -0.60
N ASP A 114 0.37 -6.90 -0.31
CA ASP A 114 1.33 -6.39 0.67
C ASP A 114 0.70 -6.49 2.05
N TYR A 115 1.03 -7.54 2.81
CA TYR A 115 0.51 -7.76 4.15
C TYR A 115 0.87 -6.64 5.15
N ARG A 116 1.93 -5.86 4.90
CA ARG A 116 2.34 -4.75 5.78
C ARG A 116 1.38 -3.57 5.64
N THR A 117 0.93 -3.28 4.42
CA THR A 117 0.03 -2.15 4.14
C THR A 117 -1.44 -2.57 4.00
N GLY A 118 -1.70 -3.84 3.69
CA GLY A 118 -3.00 -4.36 3.27
C GLY A 118 -3.37 -4.02 1.82
N ALA A 119 -2.45 -3.42 1.05
CA ALA A 119 -2.70 -3.03 -0.33
C ALA A 119 -2.55 -4.21 -1.30
N VAL A 120 -3.34 -4.19 -2.37
CA VAL A 120 -3.17 -5.07 -3.52
C VAL A 120 -2.33 -4.33 -4.57
N ILE A 121 -1.20 -4.92 -4.94
CA ILE A 121 -0.25 -4.35 -5.90
C ILE A 121 -0.39 -5.13 -7.20
N PRO A 122 -0.73 -4.49 -8.34
CA PRO A 122 -0.78 -5.16 -9.62
C PRO A 122 0.63 -5.62 -10.04
N ALA A 123 0.72 -6.84 -10.57
CA ALA A 123 1.92 -7.43 -11.14
C ALA A 123 1.81 -7.39 -12.66
N PHE A 124 2.81 -6.84 -13.35
CA PHE A 124 2.82 -6.74 -14.81
C PHE A 124 4.18 -7.00 -15.45
N THR A 125 5.30 -6.73 -14.78
CA THR A 125 6.61 -7.02 -15.38
C THR A 125 6.80 -8.54 -15.52
N PRO A 126 7.69 -9.02 -16.41
CA PRO A 126 7.90 -10.46 -16.56
C PRO A 126 8.30 -11.10 -15.24
N GLY A 127 9.17 -10.47 -14.44
CA GLY A 127 9.55 -11.05 -13.15
C GLY A 127 8.45 -11.06 -12.11
N GLU A 128 7.57 -10.06 -12.10
CA GLU A 128 6.37 -10.09 -11.26
C GLU A 128 5.40 -11.20 -11.69
N LEU A 129 5.24 -11.41 -13.00
CA LEU A 129 4.42 -12.49 -13.56
C LEU A 129 5.03 -13.86 -13.27
N TYR A 130 6.35 -14.02 -13.30
CA TYR A 130 7.01 -15.30 -12.96
C TYR A 130 6.76 -15.65 -11.49
N GLY A 131 6.84 -14.66 -10.61
CA GLY A 131 6.55 -14.86 -9.18
C GLY A 131 5.07 -15.18 -8.89
N ALA A 132 4.15 -14.85 -9.81
CA ALA A 132 2.72 -15.09 -9.65
C ALA A 132 2.21 -16.34 -10.40
N VAL A 133 2.76 -16.61 -11.58
CA VAL A 133 2.36 -17.67 -12.53
C VAL A 133 3.63 -18.24 -13.20
N PRO A 134 4.46 -19.00 -12.46
CA PRO A 134 5.71 -19.55 -12.97
C PRO A 134 5.51 -20.51 -14.15
N GLU A 135 4.32 -21.12 -14.28
CA GLU A 135 3.97 -22.09 -15.33
C GLU A 135 4.05 -21.50 -16.75
N LEU A 136 3.95 -20.18 -16.90
CA LEU A 136 4.15 -19.50 -18.19
C LEU A 136 5.57 -19.74 -18.75
N ALA A 137 6.55 -19.97 -17.87
CA ALA A 137 7.92 -20.24 -18.27
C ALA A 137 8.08 -21.58 -18.99
N ASP A 138 7.18 -22.52 -18.75
CA ASP A 138 7.16 -23.81 -19.46
C ASP A 138 6.57 -23.69 -20.86
N ILE A 139 5.84 -22.61 -21.15
CA ILE A 139 5.06 -22.43 -22.37
C ILE A 139 5.77 -21.51 -23.38
N CYS A 140 6.36 -20.39 -22.93
CA CYS A 140 6.91 -19.38 -23.85
C CYS A 140 8.01 -18.49 -23.23
N ASN A 141 8.76 -17.81 -24.11
CA ASN A 141 9.62 -16.69 -23.72
C ASN A 141 8.79 -15.41 -23.67
N LEU A 142 8.51 -14.91 -22.47
CA LEU A 142 7.58 -13.80 -22.26
C LEU A 142 8.26 -12.44 -22.24
N LYS A 143 7.75 -11.50 -23.05
CA LYS A 143 8.00 -10.06 -22.93
C LYS A 143 6.72 -9.35 -22.56
N THR A 144 6.82 -8.24 -21.83
CA THR A 144 5.65 -7.41 -21.50
C THR A 144 5.86 -5.98 -21.99
N GLU A 145 4.82 -5.40 -22.57
CA GLU A 145 4.81 -4.01 -23.01
C GLU A 145 3.50 -3.36 -22.55
N LYS A 146 3.60 -2.22 -21.87
CA LYS A 146 2.43 -1.47 -21.38
C LYS A 146 2.08 -0.40 -22.40
N LEU A 147 0.85 -0.44 -22.91
CA LEU A 147 0.31 0.50 -23.91
C LEU A 147 -0.32 1.74 -23.24
#